data_AF-A0A972VL78-F1
#
_entry.id   AF-A0A972VL78-F1
#
_cell.length_a   1.000
_cell.length_b   1.000
_cell.length_c   1.000
_cell.angle_alpha   90.00
_cell.angle_beta   90.00
_cell.angle_gamma   90.00
#
_symmetry.space_group_name_H-M   'P 1'
#
loop_
_entity.id
_entity.type
_entity.pdbx_description
1 polymer ?
#
loop_
_entity_poly.entity_id
_entity_poly.type
_entity_poly.pdbx_seq_one_letter_code
_entity_poly.pdbx_strand_id
1 'polypeptide(L)'
;APGENVWHIGSPVFNEIEIKLDPQYHGRKKKKTFTVMAENNSVKNIYIQSATLNGQPLDRTWITHEELTSGGALKLVMGPTESKWGSAKNNRPPSVSHGAFPKAVKQAR
;
A
#
# COMPACT_ATOMS: atom_id res chain seq x y z
N ALA A 1 1.00 -13.31 1.63
CA ALA A 1 0.13 -14.44 2.01
C ALA A 1 -0.54 -14.14 3.36
N PRO A 2 -1.73 -14.68 3.67
CA PRO A 2 -2.27 -14.56 5.02
C PRO A 2 -1.24 -15.01 6.07
N GLY A 3 -1.01 -14.19 7.09
CA GLY A 3 0.09 -14.37 8.07
C GLY A 3 1.36 -13.56 7.77
N GLU A 4 1.51 -13.03 6.55
CA GLU A 4 2.52 -12.04 6.22
C GLU A 4 1.89 -10.65 6.42
N ASN A 5 2.53 -9.77 7.22
CA ASN A 5 2.04 -8.42 7.53
C ASN A 5 2.21 -7.44 6.35
N VAL A 6 1.84 -7.87 5.15
CA VAL A 6 2.07 -7.18 3.87
C VAL A 6 0.81 -7.25 3.01
N TRP A 7 0.49 -6.12 2.37
CA TRP A 7 -0.62 -5.96 1.44
C TRP A 7 -0.07 -5.61 0.07
N HIS A 8 -0.44 -6.38 -0.96
CA HIS A 8 -0.05 -6.09 -2.34
C HIS A 8 -0.93 -5.01 -2.95
N ILE A 9 -0.33 -4.15 -3.76
CA ILE A 9 -1.03 -3.09 -4.49
C ILE A 9 -1.41 -3.65 -5.86
N GLY A 10 -2.70 -3.63 -6.16
CA GLY A 10 -3.27 -3.99 -7.47
C GLY A 10 -3.95 -2.80 -8.12
N SER A 11 -4.63 -3.06 -9.24
CA SER A 11 -5.40 -2.03 -9.95
C SER A 11 -6.69 -1.68 -9.19
N PRO A 12 -6.96 -0.40 -8.89
CA PRO A 12 -8.13 0.03 -8.13
C PRO A 12 -9.41 -0.03 -8.98
N VAL A 13 -10.50 -0.53 -8.40
CA VAL A 13 -11.82 -0.53 -9.05
C VAL A 13 -12.54 0.81 -8.89
N PHE A 14 -12.29 1.53 -7.79
CA PHE A 14 -12.92 2.81 -7.46
C PHE A 14 -11.89 3.94 -7.48
N ASN A 15 -12.38 5.16 -7.69
CA ASN A 15 -11.53 6.36 -7.66
C ASN A 15 -11.08 6.71 -6.24
N GLU A 16 -11.91 6.42 -5.25
CA GLU A 16 -11.60 6.68 -3.84
C GLU A 16 -12.23 5.62 -2.95
N ILE A 17 -11.47 5.16 -1.96
CA ILE A 17 -11.90 4.21 -0.95
C ILE A 17 -11.43 4.70 0.40
N GLU A 18 -12.33 4.83 1.37
CA GLU A 18 -11.98 5.08 2.77
C GLU A 18 -12.12 3.80 3.60
N ILE A 19 -11.05 3.41 4.27
CA ILE A 19 -11.03 2.29 5.21
C ILE A 19 -10.99 2.86 6.62
N LYS A 20 -12.11 2.75 7.33
CA LYS A 20 -12.20 3.13 8.75
C LYS A 20 -11.68 1.99 9.61
N LEU A 21 -10.59 2.24 10.32
CA LEU A 21 -9.94 1.23 11.16
C LEU A 21 -10.63 1.16 12.52
N ASP A 22 -10.89 -0.06 12.97
CA ASP A 22 -11.52 -0.31 14.26
C ASP A 22 -10.55 0.04 15.42
N PRO A 23 -10.91 0.99 16.32
CA PRO A 23 -10.09 1.35 17.47
C PRO A 23 -9.81 0.20 18.44
N GLN A 24 -10.69 -0.82 18.51
CA GLN A 24 -10.50 -1.99 19.36
C GLN A 24 -9.25 -2.78 18.96
N TYR A 25 -8.99 -2.88 17.65
CA TYR A 25 -7.91 -3.69 17.08
C TYR A 25 -6.67 -2.87 16.70
N HIS A 26 -6.82 -1.57 16.42
CA HIS A 26 -5.73 -0.74 15.88
C HIS A 26 -5.32 0.46 16.76
N GLY A 27 -5.61 0.36 18.05
CA GLY A 27 -5.15 1.29 19.09
C GLY A 27 -6.31 2.07 19.73
N ARG A 28 -6.48 1.88 21.04
CA ARG A 28 -7.63 2.40 21.83
C ARG A 28 -7.72 3.92 21.94
N LYS A 29 -6.80 4.68 21.33
CA LYS A 29 -6.64 6.12 21.59
C LYS A 29 -7.24 7.04 20.52
N LYS A 30 -7.37 6.63 19.24
CA LYS A 30 -7.99 7.46 18.18
C LYS A 30 -8.56 6.59 17.04
N LYS A 31 -9.69 7.02 16.47
CA LYS A 31 -10.19 6.51 15.17
C LYS A 31 -9.17 6.89 14.09
N LYS A 32 -8.77 5.93 13.26
CA LYS A 32 -7.87 6.14 12.13
C LYS A 32 -8.59 5.77 10.84
N THR A 33 -8.32 6.52 9.79
CA THR A 33 -8.81 6.24 8.45
C THR A 33 -7.61 6.09 7.53
N PHE A 34 -7.67 5.10 6.64
CA PHE A 34 -6.74 4.94 5.54
C PHE A 34 -7.50 5.15 4.23
N THR A 35 -7.07 6.13 3.43
CA THR A 35 -7.73 6.48 2.17
C THR A 35 -6.88 5.99 0.99
N VAL A 36 -7.50 5.33 0.03
CA VAL A 36 -6.90 4.98 -1.26
C VAL A 36 -7.52 5.87 -2.33
N MET A 37 -6.70 6.65 -3.02
CA MET A 37 -7.12 7.54 -4.11
C MET A 37 -6.48 7.08 -5.40
N ALA A 38 -7.26 6.96 -6.47
CA ALA A 38 -6.82 6.56 -7.80
C ALA A 38 -7.11 7.68 -8.81
N GLU A 39 -6.09 8.46 -9.11
CA GLU A 39 -6.15 9.54 -10.09
C GLU A 39 -6.15 8.97 -11.51
N ASN A 40 -7.00 9.53 -12.38
CA ASN A 40 -7.19 9.09 -13.77
C ASN A 40 -7.70 7.64 -13.91
N ASN A 41 -8.27 7.04 -12.87
CA ASN A 41 -8.81 5.69 -12.96
C ASN A 41 -10.01 5.63 -13.93
N SER A 42 -9.99 4.65 -14.84
CA SER A 42 -11.05 4.41 -15.81
C SER A 42 -10.93 3.02 -16.40
N VAL A 43 -11.94 2.60 -17.17
CA VAL A 43 -11.91 1.32 -17.90
C VAL A 43 -10.71 1.19 -18.85
N LYS A 44 -10.15 2.33 -19.30
CA LYS A 44 -8.93 2.35 -20.15
C LYS A 44 -7.66 2.44 -19.32
N ASN A 45 -7.68 3.18 -18.21
CA ASN A 45 -6.50 3.49 -17.41
C ASN A 45 -6.35 2.49 -16.26
N ILE A 46 -5.89 1.29 -16.59
CA ILE A 46 -5.82 0.16 -15.65
C ILE A 46 -4.43 -0.04 -15.02
N TYR A 47 -3.41 0.66 -15.52
CA TYR A 47 -2.02 0.49 -15.08
C TYR A 47 -1.57 1.61 -14.14
N ILE A 48 -0.92 1.25 -13.03
CA ILE A 48 -0.33 2.20 -12.10
C ILE A 48 0.94 2.80 -12.72
N GLN A 49 1.00 4.12 -12.80
CA GLN A 49 2.13 4.89 -13.31
C GLN A 49 3.06 5.36 -12.19
N SER A 50 2.48 5.71 -11.04
CA SER A 50 3.21 6.07 -9.82
C SER A 50 2.33 5.89 -8.59
N ALA A 51 2.96 5.80 -7.43
CA ALA A 51 2.28 5.75 -6.15
C ALA A 51 2.97 6.65 -5.12
N THR A 52 2.19 7.21 -4.21
CA THR A 52 2.70 7.85 -2.99
C THR A 52 1.98 7.34 -1.76
N LEU A 53 2.71 7.16 -0.68
CA LEU A 53 2.17 6.82 0.63
C LEU A 53 2.43 7.99 1.57
N ASN A 54 1.37 8.61 2.07
CA ASN A 54 1.45 9.78 2.96
C ASN A 54 2.29 10.93 2.35
N GLY A 55 2.19 11.11 1.04
CA GLY A 55 2.92 12.13 0.27
C GLY A 55 4.36 11.76 -0.10
N GLN A 56 4.88 10.63 0.36
CA GLN A 56 6.22 10.15 0.00
C GLN A 56 6.15 9.20 -1.19
N PRO A 57 7.10 9.26 -2.15
CA PRO A 57 7.18 8.31 -3.25
C PRO A 57 7.21 6.86 -2.74
N LEU A 58 6.38 6.01 -3.34
CA LEU A 58 6.32 4.59 -3.03
C LEU A 58 6.62 3.81 -4.30
N ASP A 59 7.83 3.29 -4.46
CA ASP A 59 8.22 2.56 -5.67
C ASP A 59 7.96 1.05 -5.61
N ARG A 60 7.64 0.53 -4.43
CA ARG A 60 7.34 -0.88 -4.18
C ARG A 60 5.86 -1.21 -4.39
N THR A 61 5.57 -2.45 -4.77
CA THR A 61 4.21 -2.92 -5.09
C THR A 61 3.43 -3.42 -3.87
N TRP A 62 3.82 -2.99 -2.66
CA TRP A 62 3.24 -3.44 -1.41
C TRP A 62 3.40 -2.43 -0.29
N ILE A 63 2.52 -2.51 0.71
CA ILE A 63 2.61 -1.76 1.96
C ILE A 63 2.57 -2.74 3.15
N THR A 64 3.14 -2.34 4.27
CA THR A 64 3.04 -3.13 5.50
C THR A 64 1.67 -2.96 6.16
N HIS A 65 1.29 -3.92 7.01
CA HIS A 65 0.13 -3.77 7.86
C HIS A 65 0.27 -2.56 8.83
N GLU A 66 1.49 -2.26 9.28
CA GLU A 66 1.76 -1.10 10.14
C GLU A 66 1.50 0.23 9.41
N GLU A 67 1.90 0.33 8.14
CA GLU A 67 1.65 1.51 7.30
C GLU A 67 0.16 1.75 7.07
N LEU A 68 -0.60 0.69 6.79
CA LEU A 68 -2.05 0.77 6.65
C LEU A 68 -2.72 1.16 7.98
N THR A 69 -2.34 0.50 9.08
CA THR A 69 -2.98 0.69 10.39
C THR A 69 -2.55 1.96 11.13
N SER A 70 -1.52 2.63 10.62
CA SER A 70 -1.17 4.00 11.03
C SER A 70 -2.14 5.04 10.47
N GLY A 71 -2.95 4.67 9.46
CA GLY A 71 -3.85 5.56 8.74
C GLY A 71 -3.11 6.39 7.69
N GLY A 72 -3.79 7.39 7.14
CA GLY A 72 -3.24 8.30 6.13
C GLY A 72 -3.77 8.01 4.73
N ALA A 73 -2.95 8.16 3.69
CA ALA A 73 -3.40 8.06 2.32
C ALA A 73 -2.39 7.39 1.37
N LEU A 74 -2.88 6.45 0.56
CA LEU A 74 -2.21 5.92 -0.63
C LEU A 74 -2.81 6.61 -1.86
N LYS A 75 -1.98 7.30 -2.64
CA LYS A 75 -2.39 7.88 -3.92
C LYS A 75 -1.74 7.12 -5.06
N LEU A 76 -2.54 6.70 -6.03
CA LEU A 76 -2.14 6.01 -7.24
C LEU A 76 -2.45 6.91 -8.43
N VAL A 77 -1.49 7.05 -9.35
CA VAL A 77 -1.73 7.70 -10.65
C VAL A 77 -1.88 6.60 -11.69
N MET A 78 -3.02 6.57 -12.38
CA MET A 78 -3.36 5.53 -13.34
C MET A 78 -3.07 5.98 -14.79
N GLY A 79 -2.85 5.02 -15.68
CA GLY A 79 -2.59 5.25 -17.10
C GLY A 79 -2.97 4.07 -17.99
N PRO A 80 -3.06 4.29 -19.31
CA PRO A 80 -3.58 3.30 -20.27
C PRO A 80 -2.55 2.24 -20.69
N THR A 81 -1.27 2.45 -20.38
CA THR A 81 -0.15 1.56 -20.76
C THR A 81 0.66 1.14 -19.54
N GLU A 82 1.35 0.01 -19.66
CA GLU A 82 2.32 -0.45 -18.67
C GLU A 82 3.34 0.64 -18.31
N SER A 83 3.82 0.62 -17.07
CA SER A 83 4.80 1.58 -16.56
C SER A 83 6.02 0.86 -15.99
N LYS A 84 7.06 1.63 -15.64
CA LYS A 84 8.25 1.11 -14.94
C LYS A 84 8.05 1.04 -13.43
N TRP A 85 6.94 1.55 -12.89
CA TRP A 85 6.68 1.54 -11.45
C TRP A 85 6.61 0.09 -10.93
N GLY A 86 7.21 -0.16 -9.75
CA GLY A 86 7.20 -1.50 -9.17
C GLY A 86 8.06 -2.57 -9.88
N SER A 87 8.75 -2.24 -10.98
CA SER A 87 9.43 -3.24 -11.82
C SER A 87 10.82 -3.67 -11.31
N ALA A 88 11.45 -2.86 -10.42
CA ALA A 88 12.78 -3.15 -9.91
C ALA A 88 12.81 -4.37 -8.96
N LYS A 89 13.93 -5.11 -8.94
CA LYS A 89 14.06 -6.35 -8.14
C LYS A 89 13.79 -6.13 -6.64
N ASN A 90 14.22 -4.98 -6.11
CA ASN A 90 14.03 -4.57 -4.71
C ASN A 90 12.62 -4.06 -4.38
N ASN A 91 11.78 -3.83 -5.39
CA ASN A 91 10.41 -3.32 -5.22
C ASN A 91 9.37 -4.44 -5.13
N ARG A 92 9.80 -5.68 -5.27
CA ARG A 92 8.97 -6.88 -5.20
C ARG A 92 8.52 -7.15 -3.76
N PRO A 93 7.40 -7.85 -3.57
CA PRO A 93 7.02 -8.37 -2.27
C PRO A 93 8.10 -9.28 -1.65
N PRO A 94 8.19 -9.33 -0.31
CA PRO A 94 9.13 -10.22 0.36
C PRO A 94 8.83 -11.70 0.08
N SER A 95 9.86 -12.54 0.14
CA SER A 95 9.74 -13.99 -0.03
C SER A 95 10.74 -14.73 0.86
N VAL A 96 10.33 -15.90 1.37
CA VAL A 96 11.16 -16.78 2.22
C VAL A 96 12.48 -17.18 1.57
N SER A 97 12.48 -17.45 0.26
CA SER A 97 13.66 -17.91 -0.47
C SER A 97 14.73 -16.82 -0.67
N HIS A 98 14.36 -15.55 -0.47
CA HIS A 98 15.24 -14.41 -0.67
C HIS A 98 15.59 -13.67 0.63
N GLY A 99 15.19 -14.21 1.80
CA GLY A 99 15.54 -13.67 3.12
C GLY A 99 15.08 -12.23 3.39
N ALA A 100 14.21 -11.67 2.55
CA ALA A 100 13.91 -10.24 2.49
C ALA A 100 12.68 -9.84 3.32
N PHE A 101 12.44 -10.51 4.45
CA PHE A 101 11.41 -10.00 5.37
C PHE A 101 11.89 -8.70 5.98
N PRO A 102 11.10 -7.63 5.93
CA PRO A 102 11.40 -6.46 6.74
C PRO A 102 11.48 -6.94 8.20
N LYS A 103 12.63 -6.70 8.85
CA LYS A 103 12.77 -6.95 10.29
C LYS A 103 11.58 -6.28 10.96
N ALA A 104 10.85 -7.03 11.79
CA ALA A 104 9.83 -6.46 12.65
C ALA A 104 10.42 -5.19 13.26
N VAL A 105 9.78 -4.04 13.02
CA VAL A 105 10.12 -2.80 13.72
C VAL A 105 10.13 -3.16 15.18
N LYS A 106 11.29 -3.01 15.83
CA LYS A 106 11.47 -3.38 17.24
C LYS A 106 10.32 -2.75 18.01
N GLN A 107 9.42 -3.58 18.52
CA GLN A 107 8.46 -3.15 19.52
C GLN A 107 9.29 -2.73 20.73
N ALA A 108 9.44 -1.43 20.90
CA ALA A 108 10.00 -0.86 22.11
C ALA A 108 9.10 -1.30 23.27
N ARG A 109 9.67 -2.13 24.15
CA ARG A 109 9.21 -2.25 25.53
C ARG A 109 9.74 -1.06 26.32
#